data_AF-A0A1M7ZCK3-F1
#
_entry.id   AF-A0A1M7ZCK3-F1
#
_cell.length_a   1.000
_cell.length_b   1.000
_cell.length_c   1.000
_cell.angle_alpha   90.00
_cell.angle_beta   90.00
_cell.angle_gamma   90.00
#
_symmetry.space_group_name_H-M   'P 1'
#
loop_
_entity.id
_entity.type
_entity.pdbx_description
1 polymer ?
#
loop_
_entity_poly.entity_id
_entity_poly.type
_entity_poly.pdbx_seq_one_letter_code
_entity_poly.pdbx_strand_id
1 'polypeptide(L)'
;MVSFQWKCTNKIYIPDIQVSTRDNIISDNSNNSPNTDFEENLGIPPIDKTENPTEVRFYLHDTSNGTTSLKLIGLLNQEWQALHFEDTLDSKSLKCEKLDVTEGQIRATIRVLFNYGLAYLPNQSDLITKIEGFHEKLDLVKSMDINPNDHSSYTMEFNIKGKYRIIQFSNPDFYSKVFPDVKEFNQYSAIVETFRVMIPSQ
;
A
#
# COMPACT_ATOMS: atom_id res chain seq x y z
N MET A 1 25.87 6.50 16.67
CA MET A 1 24.91 5.55 16.06
C MET A 1 23.69 5.56 16.96
N VAL A 2 22.63 6.28 16.58
CA VAL A 2 21.42 6.41 17.40
C VAL A 2 20.50 5.26 17.03
N SER A 3 20.42 4.23 17.87
CA SER A 3 19.43 3.17 17.70
C SER A 3 18.06 3.73 18.07
N PHE A 4 17.16 3.87 17.09
CA PHE A 4 15.75 4.05 17.36
C PHE A 4 15.20 2.72 17.90
N GLN A 5 15.16 2.57 19.23
CA GLN A 5 14.51 1.42 19.85
C GLN A 5 13.00 1.62 19.85
N TRP A 6 12.32 0.91 18.96
CA TRP A 6 10.89 0.63 19.06
C TRP A 6 10.63 -0.10 20.39
N LYS A 7 9.98 0.55 21.34
CA LYS A 7 9.49 -0.09 22.58
C LYS A 7 7.97 -0.11 22.56
N CYS A 8 7.40 -1.19 22.03
CA CYS A 8 5.97 -1.47 22.10
C CYS A 8 5.61 -1.95 23.52
N THR A 9 4.66 -1.30 24.20
CA THR A 9 3.97 -1.95 25.33
C THR A 9 2.47 -1.67 25.33
N ASN A 10 1.75 -2.77 25.62
CA ASN A 10 0.33 -2.96 25.87
C ASN A 10 -0.64 -2.90 24.67
N LYS A 11 -1.62 -3.82 24.71
CA LYS A 11 -2.69 -3.98 23.72
C LYS A 11 -3.93 -3.28 24.25
N ILE A 12 -4.47 -2.33 23.48
CA ILE A 12 -5.81 -1.79 23.68
C ILE A 12 -6.69 -2.21 22.51
N TYR A 13 -7.85 -2.79 22.81
CA TYR A 13 -8.89 -3.11 21.86
C TYR A 13 -9.73 -1.86 21.57
N ILE A 14 -9.80 -1.43 20.31
CA ILE A 14 -10.61 -0.28 19.87
C ILE A 14 -11.80 -0.78 19.01
N PRO A 15 -13.05 -0.56 19.44
CA PRO A 15 -14.26 -1.15 18.83
C PRO A 15 -14.73 -0.50 17.52
N ASP A 16 -14.16 0.63 17.10
CA ASP A 16 -14.75 1.49 16.04
C ASP A 16 -14.28 1.21 14.61
N ILE A 17 -13.28 0.35 14.40
CA ILE A 17 -13.15 -0.34 13.11
C ILE A 17 -13.96 -1.63 13.27
N GLN A 18 -15.28 -1.46 13.16
CA GLN A 18 -16.19 -2.55 12.88
C GLN A 18 -15.87 -3.05 11.46
N VAL A 19 -14.74 -3.75 11.30
CA VAL A 19 -14.69 -4.88 10.38
C VAL A 19 -15.83 -5.75 10.87
N SER A 20 -17.00 -5.58 10.27
CA SER A 20 -18.12 -6.43 10.60
C SER A 20 -17.64 -7.85 10.31
N THR A 21 -18.11 -8.84 11.05
CA THR A 21 -17.87 -10.24 10.72
C THR A 21 -18.37 -10.64 9.31
N ARG A 22 -18.94 -9.69 8.53
CA ARG A 22 -19.31 -9.82 7.12
C ARG A 22 -18.23 -9.31 6.15
N ASP A 23 -17.21 -8.60 6.62
CA ASP A 23 -16.10 -8.16 5.77
C ASP A 23 -15.16 -9.37 5.63
N ASN A 24 -15.43 -10.21 4.64
CA ASN A 24 -14.63 -11.40 4.29
C ASN A 24 -13.23 -10.99 3.82
N ILE A 25 -12.38 -10.50 4.73
CA ILE A 25 -10.97 -10.24 4.44
C ILE A 25 -10.31 -11.59 4.18
N ILE A 26 -10.00 -11.85 2.91
CA ILE A 26 -9.20 -13.00 2.50
C ILE A 26 -7.79 -12.72 2.97
N SER A 27 -7.26 -13.53 3.89
CA SER A 27 -5.85 -13.41 4.26
C SER A 27 -4.99 -14.11 3.24
N ASP A 28 -3.82 -13.56 2.93
CA ASP A 28 -2.83 -14.29 2.14
C ASP A 28 -2.25 -15.45 2.96
N ASN A 29 -1.86 -16.51 2.27
CA ASN A 29 -1.34 -17.74 2.89
C ASN A 29 0.18 -17.66 3.15
N SER A 30 0.87 -16.74 2.50
CA SER A 30 2.30 -16.48 2.68
C SER A 30 2.58 -14.99 2.52
N ASN A 31 3.58 -14.50 3.24
CA ASN A 31 4.11 -13.17 3.04
C ASN A 31 5.12 -13.19 1.88
N ASN A 32 4.69 -12.66 0.74
CA ASN A 32 5.53 -12.51 -0.46
C ASN A 32 5.82 -11.01 -0.73
N SER A 33 6.04 -10.23 0.33
CA SER A 33 6.35 -8.81 0.21
C SER A 33 7.64 -8.60 -0.59
N PRO A 34 7.62 -7.76 -1.63
CA PRO A 34 8.84 -7.34 -2.32
C PRO A 34 9.67 -6.34 -1.49
N ASN A 35 9.18 -5.89 -0.34
CA ASN A 35 9.75 -4.80 0.45
C ASN A 35 10.67 -5.25 1.58
N THR A 36 10.94 -6.56 1.70
CA THR A 36 11.62 -7.14 2.86
C THR A 36 12.92 -6.41 3.22
N ASP A 37 13.82 -6.16 2.26
CA ASP A 37 15.09 -5.47 2.51
C ASP A 37 14.88 -4.04 3.03
N PHE A 38 13.89 -3.33 2.49
CA PHE A 38 13.53 -1.99 2.92
C PHE A 38 12.92 -1.99 4.33
N GLU A 39 12.04 -2.94 4.62
CA GLU A 39 11.46 -3.14 5.96
C GLU A 39 12.53 -3.45 7.02
N GLU A 40 13.49 -4.31 6.68
CA GLU A 40 14.64 -4.63 7.54
C GLU A 40 15.49 -3.40 7.83
N ASN A 41 15.76 -2.58 6.82
CA ASN A 41 16.50 -1.32 6.97
C ASN A 41 15.76 -0.30 7.87
N LEU A 42 14.42 -0.30 7.81
CA LEU A 42 13.56 0.51 8.68
C LEU A 42 13.45 -0.04 10.11
N GLY A 43 13.80 -1.31 10.31
CA GLY A 43 13.55 -2.04 11.56
C GLY A 43 12.06 -2.28 11.82
N ILE A 44 11.24 -2.33 10.78
CA ILE A 44 9.82 -2.70 10.90
C ILE A 44 9.65 -4.19 10.60
N PRO A 45 8.83 -4.94 11.37
CA PRO A 45 8.60 -6.34 11.10
C PRO A 45 7.79 -6.50 9.81
N PRO A 46 7.90 -7.65 9.11
CA PRO A 46 7.00 -8.00 8.02
C PRO A 46 5.52 -7.89 8.43
N ILE A 47 4.63 -7.54 7.49
CA ILE A 47 3.23 -7.21 7.80
C ILE A 47 2.43 -8.35 8.48
N ASP A 48 2.79 -9.61 8.20
CA ASP A 48 2.21 -10.80 8.84
C ASP A 48 2.68 -10.99 10.30
N LYS A 49 3.77 -10.31 10.68
CA LYS A 49 4.39 -10.36 12.01
C LYS A 49 4.23 -9.06 12.81
N THR A 50 3.52 -8.06 12.29
CA THR A 50 3.27 -6.83 13.04
C THR A 50 2.47 -7.11 14.31
N GLU A 51 2.83 -6.41 15.39
CA GLU A 51 2.07 -6.44 16.65
C GLU A 51 0.88 -5.47 16.64
N ASN A 52 0.83 -4.58 15.64
CA ASN A 52 -0.23 -3.58 15.53
C ASN A 52 -1.55 -4.23 15.11
N PRO A 53 -2.67 -3.94 15.78
CA PRO A 53 -3.96 -4.55 15.45
C PRO A 53 -4.57 -4.01 14.15
N THR A 54 -4.10 -2.85 13.69
CA THR A 54 -4.47 -2.25 12.41
C THR A 54 -3.30 -1.47 11.87
N GLU A 55 -2.83 -1.87 10.69
CA GLU A 55 -1.72 -1.23 9.99
C GLU A 55 -1.94 -1.35 8.49
N VAL A 56 -1.70 -0.25 7.78
CA VAL A 56 -1.71 -0.19 6.32
C VAL A 56 -0.42 0.49 5.87
N ARG A 57 0.31 -0.18 5.00
CA ARG A 57 1.56 0.26 4.39
C ARG A 57 1.31 0.47 2.91
N PHE A 58 1.71 1.62 2.40
CA PHE A 58 1.64 1.95 0.99
C PHE A 58 3.03 2.33 0.49
N TYR A 59 3.59 1.43 -0.29
CA TYR A 59 4.88 1.58 -0.92
C TYR A 59 4.70 2.14 -2.32
N LEU A 60 5.53 3.12 -2.67
CA LEU A 60 5.76 3.59 -4.01
C LEU A 60 7.23 3.32 -4.34
N HIS A 61 7.46 2.54 -5.39
CA HIS A 61 8.76 2.35 -6.00
C HIS A 61 8.81 3.15 -7.29
N ASP A 62 9.68 4.14 -7.29
CA ASP A 62 10.00 4.90 -8.47
C ASP A 62 11.30 4.33 -9.06
N THR A 63 11.13 3.54 -10.12
CA THR A 63 12.24 2.89 -10.83
C THR A 63 13.12 3.89 -11.59
N SER A 64 12.60 5.08 -11.92
CA SER A 64 13.32 6.10 -12.69
C SER A 64 14.47 6.74 -11.91
N ASN A 65 14.30 6.87 -10.59
CA ASN A 65 15.27 7.42 -9.66
C ASN A 65 15.68 6.42 -8.56
N GLY A 66 15.24 5.16 -8.69
CA GLY A 66 15.45 4.07 -7.72
C GLY A 66 15.03 4.39 -6.29
N THR A 67 14.05 5.27 -6.12
CA THR A 67 13.55 5.70 -4.80
C THR A 67 12.44 4.78 -4.36
N THR A 68 12.48 4.37 -3.08
CA THR A 68 11.34 3.72 -2.43
C THR A 68 10.81 4.64 -1.34
N SER A 69 9.52 4.91 -1.39
CA SER A 69 8.80 5.63 -0.34
C SER A 69 7.74 4.73 0.28
N LEU A 70 7.57 4.85 1.60
CA LEU A 70 6.55 4.14 2.36
C LEU A 70 5.72 5.15 3.13
N LYS A 71 4.40 5.11 2.93
CA LYS A 71 3.42 5.73 3.81
C LYS A 71 2.79 4.66 4.68
N LEU A 72 2.95 4.80 5.99
CA LEU A 72 2.42 3.85 6.97
C LEU A 72 1.37 4.56 7.81
N ILE A 73 0.16 4.03 7.86
CA ILE A 73 -0.92 4.52 8.71
C ILE A 73 -1.50 3.39 9.55
N GLY A 74 -1.79 3.63 10.82
CA GLY A 74 -2.28 2.56 11.69
C GLY A 74 -2.42 2.93 13.15
N LEU A 75 -2.90 1.96 13.92
CA LEU A 75 -2.88 2.02 15.38
C LEU A 75 -1.52 1.51 15.86
N LEU A 76 -0.54 2.42 15.94
CA LEU A 76 0.84 2.14 16.29
C LEU A 76 1.07 2.52 17.74
N ASN A 77 1.58 1.59 18.56
CA ASN A 77 1.79 1.84 19.99
C ASN A 77 0.53 2.39 20.70
N GLN A 78 -0.65 1.87 20.32
CA GLN A 78 -1.98 2.30 20.82
C GLN A 78 -2.44 3.69 20.38
N GLU A 79 -1.69 4.39 19.53
CA GLU A 79 -2.07 5.70 19.00
C GLU A 79 -2.25 5.65 17.48
N TRP A 80 -3.18 6.44 16.96
CA TRP A 80 -3.30 6.61 15.52
C TRP A 80 -2.16 7.45 15.01
N GLN A 81 -1.34 6.85 14.16
CA GLN A 81 -0.14 7.47 13.62
C GLN A 81 -0.10 7.30 12.10
N ALA A 82 0.53 8.28 11.47
CA ALA A 82 0.84 8.28 10.05
C ALA A 82 2.30 8.71 9.89
N LEU A 83 3.08 7.87 9.23
CA LEU A 83 4.51 8.04 9.04
C LEU A 83 4.81 7.99 7.54
N HIS A 84 5.82 8.74 7.12
CA HIS A 84 6.36 8.67 5.78
C HIS A 84 7.86 8.41 5.87
N PHE A 85 8.30 7.40 5.11
CA PHE A 85 9.69 7.03 4.95
C PHE A 85 10.08 7.20 3.49
N GLU A 86 11.29 7.67 3.26
CA GLU A 86 11.83 7.83 1.92
C GLU A 86 13.31 7.40 1.93
N ASP A 87 13.65 6.44 1.08
CA ASP A 87 15.02 6.05 0.79
C ASP A 87 15.39 6.52 -0.61
N THR A 88 16.30 7.49 -0.65
CA THR A 88 16.81 8.08 -1.89
C THR A 88 18.22 7.58 -2.15
N LEU A 89 18.46 7.03 -3.35
CA LEU A 89 19.77 6.51 -3.79
C LEU A 89 20.91 7.52 -3.57
N ASP A 90 20.63 8.81 -3.74
CA ASP A 90 21.63 9.88 -3.69
C ASP A 90 22.12 10.19 -2.27
N SER A 91 21.31 9.96 -1.24
CA SER A 91 21.62 10.45 0.11
C SER A 91 22.19 9.40 1.06
N LYS A 92 22.07 8.10 0.73
CA LYS A 92 22.30 6.98 1.67
C LYS A 92 21.66 7.22 3.04
N SER A 93 20.59 8.03 3.07
CA SER A 93 19.96 8.48 4.29
C SER A 93 18.48 8.20 4.19
N LEU A 94 18.02 7.41 5.14
CA LEU A 94 16.61 7.15 5.33
C LEU A 94 15.97 8.37 6.00
N LYS A 95 15.01 9.00 5.32
CA LYS A 95 14.16 10.01 5.96
C LYS A 95 12.96 9.33 6.60
N CYS A 96 12.59 9.80 7.78
CA CYS A 96 11.38 9.40 8.48
C CYS A 96 10.72 10.67 9.03
N GLU A 97 9.46 10.89 8.65
CA GLU A 97 8.66 12.01 9.14
C GLU A 97 7.30 11.53 9.64
N LYS A 98 6.82 12.16 10.71
CA LYS A 98 5.43 12.02 11.15
C LYS A 98 4.57 12.96 10.33
N LEU A 99 3.51 12.43 9.72
CA LEU A 99 2.57 13.22 8.94
C LEU A 99 1.64 14.01 9.87
N ASP A 100 1.37 15.26 9.50
CA ASP A 100 0.43 16.13 10.22
C ASP A 100 -1.00 15.78 9.84
N VAL A 101 -1.48 14.65 10.36
CA VAL A 101 -2.85 14.16 10.18
C VAL A 101 -3.47 13.76 11.51
N THR A 102 -4.73 14.11 11.67
CA THR A 102 -5.54 13.74 12.84
C THR A 102 -5.94 12.27 12.80
N GLU A 103 -6.26 11.70 13.96
CA GLU A 103 -6.89 10.38 14.07
C GLU A 103 -8.14 10.25 13.18
N GLY A 104 -8.96 11.31 13.13
CA GLY A 104 -10.16 11.35 12.29
C GLY A 104 -9.83 11.20 10.80
N GLN A 105 -8.77 11.86 10.33
CA GLN A 105 -8.29 11.74 8.95
C GLN A 105 -7.73 10.34 8.66
N ILE A 106 -6.93 9.77 9.56
CA ILE A 106 -6.39 8.41 9.38
C ILE A 106 -7.53 7.38 9.26
N ARG A 107 -8.50 7.44 10.17
CA ARG A 107 -9.66 6.55 10.14
C ARG A 107 -10.52 6.75 8.88
N ALA A 108 -10.69 7.99 8.44
CA ALA A 108 -11.40 8.29 7.20
C ALA A 108 -10.68 7.70 5.98
N THR A 109 -9.35 7.85 5.90
CA THR A 109 -8.53 7.24 4.86
C THR A 109 -8.71 5.73 4.82
N ILE A 110 -8.59 5.05 5.97
CA ILE A 110 -8.78 3.58 6.03
C ILE A 110 -10.17 3.19 5.51
N ARG A 111 -11.23 3.89 5.91
CA ARG A 111 -12.60 3.64 5.40
C ARG A 111 -12.69 3.81 3.89
N VAL A 112 -12.07 4.86 3.33
CA VAL A 112 -12.04 5.08 1.87
C VAL A 112 -11.33 3.93 1.15
N LEU A 113 -10.19 3.45 1.67
CA LEU A 113 -9.49 2.30 1.09
C LEU A 113 -10.36 1.04 1.08
N PHE A 114 -11.10 0.78 2.15
CA PHE A 114 -12.06 -0.32 2.20
C PHE A 114 -13.22 -0.15 1.24
N ASN A 115 -13.73 1.06 1.04
CA ASN A 115 -14.76 1.35 0.04
C ASN A 115 -14.25 1.11 -1.40
N TYR A 116 -12.95 1.33 -1.64
CA TYR A 116 -12.30 0.95 -2.89
C TYR A 116 -11.92 -0.52 -2.96
N GLY A 117 -12.26 -1.32 -1.95
CA GLY A 117 -12.17 -2.76 -2.01
C GLY A 117 -10.84 -3.35 -1.61
N LEU A 118 -10.05 -2.62 -0.81
CA LEU A 118 -8.77 -3.08 -0.29
C LEU A 118 -8.79 -4.54 0.20
N ALA A 119 -9.86 -4.94 0.90
CA ALA A 119 -10.00 -6.30 1.43
C ALA A 119 -10.02 -7.42 0.37
N TYR A 120 -10.45 -7.13 -0.86
CA TYR A 120 -10.76 -8.13 -1.89
C TYR A 120 -10.10 -7.86 -3.24
N LEU A 121 -9.33 -6.78 -3.38
CA LEU A 121 -8.60 -6.51 -4.61
C LEU A 121 -7.61 -7.66 -4.91
N PRO A 122 -7.54 -8.13 -6.16
CA PRO A 122 -6.55 -9.11 -6.59
C PRO A 122 -5.19 -8.43 -6.78
N ASN A 123 -4.14 -9.20 -7.07
CA ASN A 123 -2.92 -8.61 -7.65
C ASN A 123 -3.21 -8.23 -9.10
N GLN A 124 -2.53 -7.22 -9.62
CA GLN A 124 -2.73 -6.81 -11.02
C GLN A 124 -2.39 -7.93 -12.01
N SER A 125 -1.39 -8.77 -11.72
CA SER A 125 -1.06 -9.95 -12.52
C SER A 125 -2.26 -10.89 -12.74
N ASP A 126 -3.14 -11.00 -11.74
CA ASP A 126 -4.33 -11.86 -11.80
C ASP A 126 -5.45 -11.24 -12.67
N LEU A 127 -5.35 -9.94 -12.97
CA LEU A 127 -6.22 -9.24 -13.90
C LEU A 127 -5.68 -9.30 -15.33
N ILE A 128 -4.35 -9.37 -15.50
CA ILE A 128 -3.71 -9.45 -16.82
C ILE A 128 -4.24 -10.68 -17.58
N THR A 129 -4.35 -11.83 -16.91
CA THR A 129 -4.92 -13.05 -17.52
C THR A 129 -6.40 -12.90 -17.89
N LYS A 130 -7.17 -12.06 -17.19
CA LYS A 130 -8.58 -11.76 -17.55
C LYS A 130 -8.68 -10.87 -18.78
N ILE A 131 -7.69 -9.99 -19.00
CA ILE A 131 -7.67 -9.09 -20.16
C ILE A 131 -7.01 -9.71 -21.40
N GLU A 132 -6.41 -10.91 -21.31
CA GLU A 132 -5.88 -11.67 -22.46
C GLU A 132 -6.94 -11.94 -23.55
N GLY A 133 -8.23 -11.87 -23.21
CA GLY A 133 -9.33 -11.90 -24.17
C GLY A 133 -9.46 -10.64 -25.06
N PHE A 134 -8.82 -9.52 -24.71
CA PHE A 134 -8.91 -8.23 -25.42
C PHE A 134 -7.68 -7.99 -26.30
N HIS A 135 -7.51 -8.80 -27.35
CA HIS A 135 -6.32 -8.80 -28.21
C HIS A 135 -5.97 -7.40 -28.75
N GLU A 136 -6.96 -6.63 -29.22
CA GLU A 136 -6.75 -5.27 -29.76
C GLU A 136 -6.22 -4.27 -28.72
N LYS A 137 -6.67 -4.38 -27.46
CA LYS A 137 -6.21 -3.49 -26.37
C LYS A 137 -4.85 -3.92 -25.84
N LEU A 138 -4.52 -5.20 -25.87
CA LEU A 138 -3.18 -5.69 -25.50
C LEU A 138 -2.12 -5.26 -26.52
N ASP A 139 -2.46 -5.25 -27.81
CA ASP A 139 -1.57 -4.73 -28.84
C ASP A 139 -1.33 -3.22 -28.64
N LEU A 140 -2.34 -2.47 -28.18
CA LEU A 140 -2.16 -1.08 -27.75
C LEU A 140 -1.13 -0.97 -26.61
N VAL A 141 -1.27 -1.78 -25.55
CA VAL A 141 -0.32 -1.79 -24.41
C VAL A 141 1.10 -2.15 -24.87
N LYS A 142 1.25 -3.17 -25.73
CA LYS A 142 2.55 -3.59 -26.28
C LYS A 142 3.16 -2.56 -27.22
N SER A 143 2.34 -1.86 -28.01
CA SER A 143 2.79 -0.86 -28.99
C SER A 143 3.19 0.48 -28.38
N MET A 144 2.67 0.80 -27.19
CA MET A 144 3.00 2.03 -26.48
C MET A 144 4.38 2.01 -25.79
N ASP A 145 5.13 0.90 -25.93
CA ASP A 145 6.43 0.68 -25.27
C ASP A 145 6.37 1.01 -23.76
N ILE A 146 5.21 0.77 -23.15
CA ILE A 146 5.06 0.85 -21.71
C ILE A 146 5.77 -0.38 -21.18
N ASN A 147 7.06 -0.24 -20.96
CA ASN A 147 7.79 -1.15 -20.12
C ASN A 147 7.02 -1.20 -18.78
N PRO A 148 6.54 -2.38 -18.34
CA PRO A 148 5.85 -2.53 -17.06
C PRO A 148 6.67 -2.01 -15.88
N ASN A 149 7.98 -1.79 -16.08
CA ASN A 149 8.91 -1.22 -15.13
C ASN A 149 9.15 0.29 -15.27
N ASP A 150 8.64 0.99 -16.30
CA ASP A 150 9.01 2.41 -16.55
C ASP A 150 8.10 3.46 -15.90
N HIS A 151 7.11 3.04 -15.12
CA HIS A 151 6.26 3.97 -14.42
C HIS A 151 5.85 3.34 -13.08
N SER A 152 5.82 4.15 -12.04
CA SER A 152 5.68 3.81 -10.62
C SER A 152 4.99 2.46 -10.33
N SER A 153 5.69 1.58 -9.61
CA SER A 153 5.08 0.38 -9.04
C SER A 153 4.70 0.63 -7.58
N TYR A 154 3.63 -0.01 -7.17
CA TYR A 154 3.05 0.16 -5.85
C TYR A 154 2.88 -1.19 -5.20
N THR A 155 3.20 -1.24 -3.90
CA THR A 155 2.82 -2.35 -3.04
C THR A 155 1.94 -1.81 -1.94
N MET A 156 0.79 -2.42 -1.74
CA MET A 156 -0.04 -2.18 -0.58
C MET A 156 -0.03 -3.40 0.32
N GLU A 157 0.25 -3.17 1.59
CA GLU A 157 0.21 -4.22 2.61
C GLU A 157 -0.68 -3.76 3.74
N PHE A 158 -1.46 -4.67 4.30
CA PHE A 158 -2.21 -4.36 5.50
C PHE A 158 -2.30 -5.54 6.43
N ASN A 159 -2.41 -5.26 7.73
CA ASN A 159 -2.81 -6.19 8.76
C ASN A 159 -3.97 -5.58 9.53
N ILE A 160 -5.11 -6.27 9.52
CA ILE A 160 -6.31 -5.82 10.20
C ILE A 160 -6.87 -6.99 10.98
N LYS A 161 -6.78 -6.89 12.32
CA LYS A 161 -7.23 -7.93 13.26
C LYS A 161 -6.59 -9.31 12.97
N GLY A 162 -5.32 -9.33 12.58
CA GLY A 162 -4.57 -10.57 12.30
C GLY A 162 -4.84 -11.20 10.94
N LYS A 163 -5.61 -10.54 10.07
CA LYS A 163 -5.72 -10.87 8.65
C LYS A 163 -4.83 -9.92 7.87
N TYR A 164 -3.95 -10.45 7.04
CA TYR A 164 -3.06 -9.63 6.24
C TYR A 164 -3.17 -9.93 4.75
N ARG A 165 -2.88 -8.92 3.93
CA ARG A 165 -2.73 -9.07 2.48
C ARG A 165 -1.64 -8.17 1.93
N ILE A 166 -1.12 -8.58 0.79
CA ILE A 166 -0.12 -7.88 -0.01
C ILE A 166 -0.66 -7.79 -1.44
N ILE A 167 -0.76 -6.56 -1.95
CA ILE A 167 -1.33 -6.26 -3.26
C ILE A 167 -0.30 -5.46 -4.06
N GLN A 168 0.12 -5.99 -5.18
CA GLN A 168 1.08 -5.36 -6.09
C GLN A 168 0.38 -4.91 -7.37
N PHE A 169 0.65 -3.67 -7.78
CA PHE A 169 0.12 -3.08 -9.00
C PHE A 169 1.04 -1.96 -9.51
N SER A 170 1.02 -1.72 -10.81
CA SER A 170 1.76 -0.68 -11.52
C SER A 170 0.85 0.07 -12.48
N ASN A 171 1.16 1.35 -12.68
CA ASN A 171 0.52 2.21 -13.67
C ASN A 171 -1.02 2.25 -13.62
N PRO A 172 -1.63 2.39 -12.43
CA PRO A 172 -3.07 2.28 -12.30
C PRO A 172 -3.82 3.37 -13.10
N ASP A 173 -3.24 4.56 -13.27
CA ASP A 173 -3.81 5.64 -14.10
C ASP A 173 -3.84 5.29 -15.60
N PHE A 174 -2.89 4.48 -16.07
CA PHE A 174 -2.88 4.01 -17.45
C PHE A 174 -3.90 2.88 -17.64
N TYR A 175 -3.84 1.85 -16.79
CA TYR A 175 -4.72 0.69 -16.91
C TYR A 175 -6.20 1.07 -16.74
N SER A 176 -6.52 2.02 -15.85
CA SER A 176 -7.89 2.54 -15.70
C SER A 176 -8.39 3.26 -16.97
N LYS A 177 -7.53 3.96 -17.70
CA LYS A 177 -7.89 4.63 -18.97
C LYS A 177 -8.07 3.64 -20.12
N VAL A 178 -7.22 2.63 -20.23
CA VAL A 178 -7.27 1.65 -21.33
C VAL A 178 -8.40 0.63 -21.13
N PHE A 179 -8.64 0.24 -19.87
CA PHE A 179 -9.63 -0.75 -19.48
C PHE A 179 -10.64 -0.15 -18.49
N PRO A 180 -11.42 0.86 -18.90
CA PRO A 180 -12.34 1.57 -18.00
C PRO A 180 -13.44 0.65 -17.42
N ASP A 181 -13.76 -0.44 -18.11
CA ASP A 181 -14.77 -1.41 -17.68
C ASP A 181 -14.24 -2.41 -16.63
N VAL A 182 -12.92 -2.48 -16.41
CA VAL A 182 -12.32 -3.32 -15.38
C VAL A 182 -12.25 -2.51 -14.09
N LYS A 183 -13.23 -2.74 -13.21
CA LYS A 183 -13.43 -1.99 -11.96
C LYS A 183 -12.16 -1.92 -11.10
N GLU A 184 -11.39 -2.99 -11.03
CA GLU A 184 -10.20 -3.10 -10.20
C GLU A 184 -9.11 -2.09 -10.59
N PHE A 185 -8.93 -1.79 -11.88
CA PHE A 185 -7.96 -0.78 -12.31
C PHE A 185 -8.36 0.63 -11.87
N ASN A 186 -9.66 0.95 -11.92
CA ASN A 186 -10.18 2.21 -11.38
C ASN A 186 -9.98 2.29 -9.86
N GLN A 187 -10.16 1.17 -9.16
CA GLN A 187 -9.96 1.09 -7.70
C GLN A 187 -8.49 1.29 -7.32
N TYR A 188 -7.53 0.72 -8.05
CA TYR A 188 -6.11 0.98 -7.81
C TYR A 188 -5.76 2.47 -7.99
N SER A 189 -6.27 3.12 -9.04
CA SER A 189 -6.00 4.55 -9.28
C SER A 189 -6.56 5.41 -8.15
N ALA A 190 -7.79 5.13 -7.70
CA ALA A 190 -8.39 5.83 -6.57
C ALA A 190 -7.63 5.62 -5.25
N ILE A 191 -7.06 4.43 -5.04
CA ILE A 191 -6.20 4.14 -3.88
C ILE A 191 -4.92 4.98 -3.93
N VAL A 192 -4.23 5.04 -5.08
CA VAL A 192 -3.02 5.88 -5.24
C VAL A 192 -3.35 7.33 -4.92
N GLU A 193 -4.45 7.85 -5.47
CA GLU A 193 -4.84 9.24 -5.24
C GLU A 193 -5.18 9.51 -3.77
N THR A 194 -5.80 8.55 -3.08
CA THR A 194 -6.07 8.65 -1.64
C THR A 194 -4.78 8.85 -0.84
N PHE A 195 -3.74 8.07 -1.15
CA PHE A 195 -2.44 8.21 -0.50
C PHE A 195 -1.65 9.44 -0.97
N ARG A 196 -1.85 9.90 -2.21
CA ARG A 196 -1.26 11.14 -2.71
C ARG A 196 -1.82 12.33 -1.94
N VAL A 197 -3.13 12.48 -1.84
CA VAL A 197 -3.79 13.62 -1.15
C VAL A 197 -3.52 13.62 0.35
N MET A 198 -3.30 12.46 0.96
CA MET A 198 -2.93 12.38 2.39
C MET A 198 -1.58 13.06 2.70
N ILE A 199 -0.74 13.31 1.70
CA ILE A 199 0.51 14.08 1.83
C ILE A 199 0.50 15.19 0.78
N PRO A 200 0.21 16.45 1.14
CA PRO A 200 0.46 17.57 0.23
C PRO A 200 1.94 17.54 -0.16
N SER A 201 2.23 17.58 -1.47
CA SER A 201 3.59 17.85 -1.96
C SER A 201 4.08 19.13 -1.28
N GLN A 202 5.17 19.06 -0.51
CA GLN A 202 5.87 20.25 -0.03
C GLN A 202 6.57 20.94 -1.20
#